data_AF-A0A963NTL7-F1
#
_entry.id   AF-A0A963NTL7-F1
#
_cell.length_a   1.000
_cell.length_b   1.000
_cell.length_c   1.000
_cell.angle_alpha   90.00
_cell.angle_beta   90.00
_cell.angle_gamma   90.00
#
_symmetry.space_group_name_H-M   'P 1'
#
loop_
_entity.id
_entity.type
_entity.pdbx_description
1 polymer ?
#
loop_
_entity_poly.entity_id
_entity_poly.type
_entity_poly.pdbx_seq_one_letter_code
_entity_poly.pdbx_strand_id
1 'polypeptide(L)'
;MTTLFEPTRAGDIALANRIAMAPLTRNRAPGAIPNALMAQYYAQRASAGLLISEGVAISPQGQGYADVPGLYSTEQLDGWKQVTSAVHQAGGKIVAQLWHVGRVSHTLLQPGNVAPVGPSAVRAKTKTVLLHDGVPTFTETSEPRALDAAELPGIVQDYRHAARHAIASGFDGVEIHGANGYLIDQFL
;
A
#
# COMPACT_ATOMS: atom_id res chain seq x y z
N MET A 1 -26.73 15.53 18.37
CA MET A 1 -26.23 14.16 18.16
C MET A 1 -25.50 14.15 16.84
N THR A 2 -24.29 13.58 16.79
CA THR A 2 -23.52 13.49 15.56
C THR A 2 -24.02 12.33 14.69
N THR A 3 -24.13 12.52 13.38
CA THR A 3 -24.59 11.47 12.44
C THR A 3 -23.51 11.08 11.42
N LEU A 4 -23.71 9.94 10.73
CA LEU A 4 -22.77 9.45 9.71
C LEU A 4 -22.63 10.39 8.51
N PHE A 5 -23.67 11.18 8.20
CA PHE A 5 -23.74 12.02 7.00
C PHE A 5 -23.29 13.46 7.24
N GLU A 6 -22.97 13.81 8.49
CA GLU A 6 -22.45 15.14 8.82
C GLU A 6 -20.96 15.25 8.48
N PRO A 7 -20.51 16.40 7.96
CA PRO A 7 -19.10 16.67 7.74
C PRO A 7 -18.24 16.51 9.00
N THR A 8 -16.96 16.19 8.80
CA THR A 8 -15.96 16.10 9.86
C THR A 8 -14.57 16.45 9.32
N ARG A 9 -13.54 16.37 10.17
CA ARG A 9 -12.14 16.45 9.75
C ARG A 9 -11.37 15.20 10.19
N ALA A 10 -10.37 14.82 9.40
CA ALA A 10 -9.31 13.89 9.79
C ALA A 10 -7.97 14.62 9.66
N GLY A 11 -7.42 15.07 10.81
CA GLY A 11 -6.32 16.03 10.81
C GLY A 11 -6.72 17.30 10.05
N ASP A 12 -6.00 17.59 8.97
CA ASP A 12 -6.28 18.73 8.09
C ASP A 12 -7.19 18.45 6.90
N ILE A 13 -7.61 17.20 6.72
CA ILE A 13 -8.47 16.79 5.60
C ILE A 13 -9.93 17.01 5.99
N ALA A 14 -10.63 17.90 5.27
CA ALA A 14 -12.07 18.08 5.41
C ALA A 14 -12.81 16.95 4.70
N LEU A 15 -13.70 16.25 5.43
CA LEU A 15 -14.47 15.10 4.94
C LEU A 15 -15.95 15.48 4.86
N ALA A 16 -16.60 15.12 3.75
CA ALA A 16 -18.02 15.43 3.51
C ALA A 16 -18.96 14.63 4.42
N ASN A 17 -18.52 13.47 4.92
CA ASN A 17 -19.25 12.58 5.81
C ASN A 17 -18.27 11.69 6.60
N ARG A 18 -18.78 10.81 7.46
CA ARG A 18 -18.00 9.94 8.36
C ARG A 18 -17.88 8.50 7.84
N ILE A 19 -18.18 8.26 6.57
CA ILE A 19 -18.13 6.94 5.94
C ILE A 19 -16.81 6.83 5.20
N ALA A 20 -15.88 6.03 5.73
CA ALA A 20 -14.61 5.75 5.08
C ALA A 20 -14.67 4.46 4.26
N MET A 21 -13.97 4.43 3.14
CA MET A 21 -13.63 3.18 2.46
C MET A 21 -12.33 2.65 3.05
N ALA A 22 -12.38 1.46 3.63
CA ALA A 22 -11.22 0.76 4.17
C ALA A 22 -10.18 0.43 3.06
N PRO A 23 -8.90 0.24 3.44
CA PRO A 23 -7.86 -0.22 2.54
C PRO A 23 -8.14 -1.65 2.07
N LEU A 24 -8.14 -1.87 0.75
CA LEU A 24 -8.56 -3.14 0.15
C LEU A 24 -7.63 -3.55 -0.99
N THR A 25 -6.65 -4.41 -0.71
CA THR A 25 -5.74 -4.95 -1.74
C THR A 25 -6.49 -5.68 -2.85
N ARG A 26 -6.28 -5.26 -4.10
CA ARG A 26 -7.02 -5.78 -5.27
C ARG A 26 -6.17 -6.53 -6.29
N ASN A 27 -4.83 -6.46 -6.21
CA ASN A 27 -3.89 -7.12 -7.12
C ASN A 27 -4.20 -6.80 -8.60
N ARG A 28 -4.21 -5.51 -8.95
CA ARG A 28 -4.60 -5.02 -10.29
C ARG A 28 -3.59 -4.02 -10.88
N ALA A 29 -2.38 -3.95 -10.33
CA ALA A 29 -1.30 -3.08 -10.76
C ALA A 29 -0.13 -3.91 -11.34
N PRO A 30 -0.24 -4.42 -12.58
CA PRO A 30 0.86 -5.16 -13.21
C PRO A 30 2.12 -4.29 -13.25
N GLY A 31 3.27 -4.89 -12.93
CA GLY A 31 4.54 -4.16 -12.77
C GLY A 31 4.56 -3.20 -11.57
N ALA A 32 3.63 -3.36 -10.62
CA ALA A 32 3.39 -2.45 -9.51
C ALA A 32 2.98 -1.02 -9.93
N ILE A 33 2.49 -0.83 -11.16
CA ILE A 33 2.11 0.47 -11.71
C ILE A 33 0.58 0.64 -11.68
N PRO A 34 0.04 1.68 -11.00
CA PRO A 34 -1.38 1.99 -11.07
C PRO A 34 -1.83 2.36 -12.49
N ASN A 35 -3.08 2.03 -12.83
CA ASN A 35 -3.59 2.17 -14.19
C ASN A 35 -5.00 2.79 -14.26
N ALA A 36 -5.50 2.98 -15.47
CA ALA A 36 -6.82 3.57 -15.72
C ALA A 36 -7.98 2.82 -15.05
N LEU A 37 -7.89 1.48 -14.93
CA LEU A 37 -8.91 0.68 -14.24
C LEU A 37 -8.95 1.03 -12.75
N MET A 38 -7.79 1.21 -12.12
CA MET A 38 -7.72 1.64 -10.72
C MET A 38 -8.25 3.06 -10.54
N ALA A 39 -7.93 3.98 -11.46
CA ALA A 39 -8.45 5.36 -11.42
C ALA A 39 -9.99 5.38 -11.49
N GLN A 40 -10.57 4.62 -12.42
CA GLN A 40 -12.02 4.45 -12.53
C GLN A 40 -12.62 3.84 -11.24
N TYR A 41 -11.97 2.82 -10.68
CA TYR A 41 -12.43 2.13 -9.46
C TYR A 41 -12.53 3.05 -8.24
N TYR A 42 -11.52 3.89 -8.00
CA TYR A 42 -11.54 4.84 -6.88
C TYR A 42 -12.47 6.03 -7.15
N ALA A 43 -12.51 6.56 -8.38
CA ALA A 43 -13.42 7.65 -8.74
C ALA A 43 -14.90 7.29 -8.51
N GLN A 44 -15.30 6.05 -8.81
CA GLN A 44 -16.65 5.53 -8.53
C GLN A 44 -17.02 5.56 -7.03
N ARG A 45 -16.04 5.68 -6.13
CA ARG A 45 -16.24 5.63 -4.67
C ARG A 45 -15.94 6.95 -3.99
N ALA A 46 -15.66 8.01 -4.75
CA ALA A 46 -15.31 9.33 -4.26
C ALA A 46 -16.39 10.01 -3.38
N SER A 47 -17.61 9.45 -3.29
CA SER A 47 -18.64 9.89 -2.34
C SER A 47 -18.37 9.48 -0.89
N ALA A 48 -17.47 8.53 -0.64
CA ALA A 48 -16.97 8.25 0.71
C ALA A 48 -16.29 9.49 1.28
N GLY A 49 -16.49 9.75 2.57
CA GLY A 49 -15.85 10.87 3.26
C GLY A 49 -14.33 10.81 3.15
N LEU A 50 -13.76 9.61 3.26
CA LEU A 50 -12.35 9.32 3.01
C LEU A 50 -12.17 7.98 2.30
N LEU A 51 -11.39 7.97 1.24
CA LEU A 51 -10.84 6.76 0.64
C LEU A 51 -9.48 6.46 1.25
N ILE A 52 -9.28 5.24 1.72
CA ILE A 52 -7.95 4.72 2.05
C ILE A 52 -7.58 3.77 0.90
N SER A 53 -6.45 4.02 0.24
CA SER A 53 -6.03 3.19 -0.89
C SER A 53 -5.82 1.73 -0.46
N GLU A 54 -5.75 0.83 -1.42
CA GLU A 54 -5.07 -0.44 -1.21
C GLU A 54 -3.64 -0.25 -0.69
N GLY A 55 -3.08 -1.29 -0.09
CA GLY A 55 -1.70 -1.25 0.40
C GLY A 55 -0.74 -0.92 -0.73
N VAL A 56 0.11 0.08 -0.52
CA VAL A 56 1.07 0.57 -1.51
C VAL A 56 2.48 0.31 -1.01
N ALA A 57 3.24 -0.48 -1.76
CA ALA A 57 4.61 -0.84 -1.38
C ALA A 57 5.52 0.40 -1.39
N ILE A 58 6.21 0.63 -0.27
CA ILE A 58 7.11 1.78 -0.10
C ILE A 58 8.44 1.63 -0.84
N SER A 59 8.83 0.38 -1.14
CA SER A 59 10.06 0.03 -1.85
C SER A 59 9.89 -1.35 -2.51
N PRO A 60 10.77 -1.75 -3.45
CA PRO A 60 10.74 -3.09 -4.03
C PRO A 60 10.80 -4.22 -2.98
N GLN A 61 11.57 -4.04 -1.90
CA GLN A 61 11.68 -5.01 -0.81
C GLN A 61 10.36 -5.15 -0.02
N GLY A 62 9.57 -4.06 0.06
CA GLY A 62 8.27 -4.04 0.72
C GLY A 62 7.16 -4.82 0.01
N GLN A 63 7.42 -5.38 -1.18
CA GLN A 63 6.44 -6.14 -1.95
C GLN A 63 6.20 -7.53 -1.33
N GLY A 64 4.92 -7.91 -1.20
CA GLY A 64 4.54 -9.25 -0.73
C GLY A 64 3.57 -10.00 -1.59
N TYR A 65 2.89 -9.33 -2.51
CA TYR A 65 1.85 -9.91 -3.35
C TYR A 65 2.08 -9.45 -4.79
N ALA A 66 1.77 -10.32 -5.75
CA ALA A 66 1.79 -9.94 -7.15
C ALA A 66 0.72 -8.88 -7.45
N ASP A 67 1.05 -7.99 -8.38
CA ASP A 67 0.19 -6.90 -8.89
C ASP A 67 -0.34 -5.93 -7.82
N VAL A 68 0.37 -5.81 -6.69
CA VAL A 68 0.18 -4.72 -5.73
C VAL A 68 0.95 -3.48 -6.20
N PRO A 69 0.37 -2.27 -6.12
CA PRO A 69 1.03 -1.05 -6.56
C PRO A 69 2.18 -0.62 -5.64
N GLY A 70 3.18 0.05 -6.23
CA GLY A 70 4.29 0.68 -5.51
C GLY A 70 4.18 2.21 -5.48
N LEU A 71 5.09 2.85 -4.75
CA LEU A 71 5.23 4.30 -4.66
C LEU A 71 6.71 4.73 -4.56
N TYR A 72 7.56 4.14 -5.39
CA TYR A 72 9.00 4.33 -5.38
C TYR A 72 9.63 4.60 -6.76
N SER A 73 8.89 4.44 -7.87
CA SER A 73 9.35 4.78 -9.22
C SER A 73 8.52 5.88 -9.88
N THR A 74 9.09 6.58 -10.85
CA THR A 74 8.42 7.66 -11.59
C THR A 74 7.12 7.18 -12.25
N GLU A 75 7.13 6.01 -12.87
CA GLU A 75 5.96 5.43 -13.55
C GLU A 75 4.84 5.14 -12.57
N GLN A 76 5.18 4.67 -11.37
CA GLN A 76 4.22 4.44 -10.29
C GLN A 76 3.61 5.75 -9.80
N LEU A 77 4.44 6.77 -9.61
CA LEU A 77 3.98 8.10 -9.21
C LEU A 77 3.03 8.70 -10.25
N ASP A 78 3.35 8.57 -11.54
CA ASP A 78 2.50 9.05 -12.64
C ASP A 78 1.20 8.27 -12.77
N GLY A 79 1.23 6.95 -12.52
CA GLY A 79 0.02 6.14 -12.37
C GLY A 79 -0.86 6.63 -11.21
N TRP A 80 -0.27 6.89 -10.05
CA TRP A 80 -1.01 7.41 -8.89
C TRP A 80 -1.56 8.81 -9.11
N LYS A 81 -0.86 9.71 -9.82
CA LYS A 81 -1.39 11.03 -10.19
C LYS A 81 -2.70 10.94 -11.00
N GLN A 82 -2.82 9.93 -11.86
CA GLN A 82 -4.07 9.70 -12.60
C GLN A 82 -5.20 9.29 -11.66
N VAL A 83 -4.91 8.42 -10.69
CA VAL A 83 -5.89 7.95 -9.71
C VAL A 83 -6.36 9.08 -8.79
N THR A 84 -5.43 9.82 -8.19
CA THR A 84 -5.75 10.93 -7.26
C THR A 84 -6.49 12.05 -7.98
N SER A 85 -6.05 12.41 -9.20
CA SER A 85 -6.76 13.38 -10.04
C SER A 85 -8.19 12.94 -10.34
N ALA A 86 -8.43 11.66 -10.67
CA ALA A 86 -9.78 11.16 -10.94
C ALA A 86 -10.67 11.19 -9.69
N VAL A 87 -10.13 10.87 -8.51
CA VAL A 87 -10.85 10.99 -7.23
C VAL A 87 -11.20 12.45 -6.93
N HIS A 88 -10.24 13.36 -7.09
CA HIS A 88 -10.43 14.78 -6.80
C HIS A 88 -11.42 15.45 -7.76
N GLN A 89 -11.39 15.09 -9.05
CA GLN A 89 -12.38 15.54 -10.03
C GLN A 89 -13.80 15.08 -9.68
N ALA A 90 -13.93 13.91 -9.03
CA ALA A 90 -15.20 13.41 -8.50
C ALA A 90 -15.55 13.96 -7.10
N GLY A 91 -14.74 14.89 -6.56
CA GLY A 91 -14.97 15.56 -5.28
C GLY A 91 -14.54 14.78 -4.04
N GLY A 92 -13.83 13.66 -4.21
CA GLY A 92 -13.43 12.78 -3.12
C GLY A 92 -12.11 13.16 -2.45
N LYS A 93 -11.79 12.45 -1.37
CA LYS A 93 -10.53 12.52 -0.62
C LYS A 93 -9.89 11.15 -0.54
N ILE A 94 -8.57 11.07 -0.76
CA ILE A 94 -7.84 9.80 -0.74
C ILE A 94 -6.50 9.92 -0.04
N VAL A 95 -6.21 8.95 0.84
CA VAL A 95 -4.89 8.78 1.47
C VAL A 95 -4.22 7.49 0.98
N ALA A 96 -2.89 7.52 0.90
CA ALA A 96 -2.10 6.34 0.53
C ALA A 96 -1.80 5.48 1.77
N GLN A 97 -2.19 4.20 1.76
CA GLN A 97 -1.77 3.26 2.79
C GLN A 97 -0.35 2.77 2.50
N LEU A 98 0.64 3.29 3.23
CA LEU A 98 2.05 2.93 3.07
C LEU A 98 2.36 1.60 3.75
N TRP A 99 2.92 0.68 2.97
CA TRP A 99 2.99 -0.73 3.33
C TRP A 99 4.38 -1.33 3.05
N HIS A 100 4.88 -2.09 4.02
CA HIS A 100 5.98 -3.04 3.85
C HIS A 100 5.53 -4.37 4.45
N VAL A 101 5.49 -5.44 3.65
CA VAL A 101 4.90 -6.72 4.07
C VAL A 101 5.74 -7.50 5.07
N GLY A 102 7.06 -7.28 5.06
CA GLY A 102 8.01 -8.04 5.87
C GLY A 102 7.95 -9.54 5.51
N ARG A 103 7.81 -10.41 6.51
CA ARG A 103 7.80 -11.87 6.31
C ARG A 103 6.59 -12.43 5.55
N VAL A 104 5.56 -11.63 5.28
CA VAL A 104 4.40 -12.06 4.47
C VAL A 104 4.70 -11.82 2.98
N SER A 105 5.72 -12.52 2.49
CA SER A 105 6.24 -12.39 1.13
C SER A 105 6.84 -13.72 0.64
N HIS A 106 7.38 -13.72 -0.57
CA HIS A 106 8.01 -14.86 -1.20
C HIS A 106 9.27 -14.43 -1.94
N THR A 107 10.30 -15.30 -2.01
CA THR A 107 11.56 -15.00 -2.71
C THR A 107 11.35 -14.50 -4.13
N LEU A 108 10.43 -15.12 -4.88
CA LEU A 108 10.08 -14.73 -6.26
C LEU A 108 9.50 -13.31 -6.42
N LEU A 109 9.09 -12.65 -5.33
CA LEU A 109 8.62 -11.25 -5.35
C LEU A 109 9.71 -10.27 -4.93
N GLN A 110 10.84 -10.78 -4.45
CA GLN A 110 11.93 -9.95 -3.94
C GLN A 110 12.95 -9.67 -5.04
N PRO A 111 13.53 -8.45 -5.07
CA PRO A 111 14.63 -8.14 -5.98
C PRO A 111 15.77 -9.17 -5.86
N GLY A 112 16.18 -9.76 -6.98
CA GLY A 112 17.24 -10.77 -6.99
C GLY A 112 16.85 -12.13 -6.39
N ASN A 113 15.56 -12.40 -6.19
CA ASN A 113 15.03 -13.63 -5.61
C ASN A 113 15.57 -13.97 -4.21
N VAL A 114 15.93 -12.94 -3.44
CA VAL A 114 16.45 -13.11 -2.08
C VAL A 114 15.33 -13.37 -1.07
N ALA A 115 15.71 -13.83 0.13
CA ALA A 115 14.76 -14.00 1.22
C ALA A 115 14.10 -12.66 1.59
N PRO A 116 12.78 -12.63 1.87
CA PRO A 116 12.16 -11.45 2.43
C PRO A 116 12.72 -11.14 3.81
N VAL A 117 12.45 -9.95 4.32
CA VAL A 117 12.98 -9.49 5.60
C VAL A 117 11.91 -9.48 6.69
N GLY A 118 12.31 -9.63 7.94
CA GLY A 118 11.46 -9.44 9.11
C GLY A 118 12.29 -9.10 10.34
N PRO A 119 11.67 -8.81 11.49
CA PRO A 119 12.39 -8.57 12.75
C PRO A 119 13.13 -9.80 13.27
N SER A 120 12.71 -10.99 12.85
CA SER A 120 13.34 -12.26 13.20
C SER A 120 13.20 -13.24 12.03
N ALA A 121 14.11 -14.20 11.95
CA ALA A 121 14.07 -15.29 10.97
C ALA A 121 13.00 -16.33 11.36
N VAL A 122 11.73 -15.93 11.29
CA VAL A 122 10.57 -16.75 11.63
C VAL A 122 9.51 -16.61 10.54
N ARG A 123 9.32 -17.67 9.76
CA ARG A 123 8.26 -17.77 8.75
C ARG A 123 6.87 -17.47 9.28
N ALA A 124 6.08 -16.74 8.48
CA ALA A 124 4.73 -16.30 8.83
C ALA A 124 3.68 -17.44 8.88
N LYS A 125 4.00 -18.64 8.38
CA LYS A 125 3.09 -19.81 8.26
C LYS A 125 1.72 -19.45 7.66
N THR A 126 1.76 -18.63 6.62
CA THR A 126 0.61 -18.18 5.84
C THR A 126 0.96 -18.16 4.36
N LYS A 127 -0.03 -17.83 3.53
CA LYS A 127 0.13 -17.70 2.07
C LYS A 127 0.16 -16.24 1.63
N THR A 128 0.86 -16.02 0.53
CA THR A 128 0.79 -14.81 -0.28
C THR A 128 0.28 -15.13 -1.69
N VAL A 129 0.21 -14.16 -2.60
CA VAL A 129 -0.23 -14.33 -3.98
C VAL A 129 0.96 -14.14 -4.94
N LEU A 130 1.19 -15.16 -5.77
CA LEU A 130 2.09 -15.10 -6.93
C LEU A 130 1.29 -15.19 -8.23
N LEU A 131 1.92 -14.87 -9.35
CA LEU A 131 1.42 -15.23 -10.67
C LEU A 131 2.14 -16.49 -11.15
N HIS A 132 1.39 -17.54 -11.47
CA HIS A 132 1.87 -18.69 -12.22
C HIS A 132 1.19 -18.67 -13.59
N ASP A 133 1.98 -18.50 -14.65
CA ASP A 133 1.47 -18.37 -16.02
C ASP A 133 0.38 -17.28 -16.16
N GLY A 134 0.54 -16.17 -15.44
CA GLY A 134 -0.42 -15.06 -15.42
C GLY A 134 -1.65 -15.27 -14.54
N VAL A 135 -1.73 -16.38 -13.80
CA VAL A 135 -2.86 -16.71 -12.91
C VAL A 135 -2.48 -16.45 -11.45
N PRO A 136 -3.24 -15.61 -10.73
CA PRO A 136 -3.06 -15.40 -9.28
C PRO A 136 -3.24 -16.71 -8.49
N THR A 137 -2.21 -17.10 -7.75
CA THR A 137 -2.18 -18.34 -6.98
C THR A 137 -1.69 -18.10 -5.57
N PHE A 138 -2.43 -18.64 -4.59
CA PHE A 138 -1.99 -18.63 -3.19
C PHE A 138 -0.79 -19.56 -3.00
N THR A 139 0.34 -18.97 -2.60
CA THR A 139 1.62 -19.65 -2.40
C THR A 139 2.09 -19.46 -0.97
N GLU A 140 2.63 -20.51 -0.34
CA GLU A 140 3.20 -20.41 1.00
C GLU A 140 4.31 -19.36 1.05
N THR A 141 4.33 -18.53 2.09
CA THR A 141 5.39 -17.53 2.33
C THR A 141 6.77 -18.17 2.46
N SER A 142 7.84 -17.48 2.06
CA SER A 142 9.22 -17.97 2.25
C SER A 142 9.73 -17.71 3.68
N GLU A 143 10.79 -18.39 4.10
CA GLU A 143 11.50 -18.07 5.35
C GLU A 143 12.14 -16.68 5.22
N PRO A 144 11.91 -15.74 6.16
CA PRO A 144 12.54 -14.44 6.13
C PRO A 144 13.95 -14.48 6.74
N ARG A 145 14.76 -13.48 6.40
CA ARG A 145 15.96 -13.11 7.16
C ARG A 145 15.58 -12.08 8.24
N ALA A 146 16.23 -12.17 9.41
CA ALA A 146 16.19 -11.09 10.39
C ALA A 146 16.93 -9.85 9.85
N LEU A 147 16.30 -8.68 9.93
CA LEU A 147 16.94 -7.40 9.65
C LEU A 147 18.08 -7.17 10.63
N ASP A 148 19.22 -6.72 10.10
CA ASP A 148 20.30 -6.19 10.91
C ASP A 148 19.92 -4.79 11.39
N ALA A 149 20.39 -4.42 12.59
CA ALA A 149 20.10 -3.09 13.16
C ALA A 149 20.53 -1.94 12.23
N ALA A 150 21.58 -2.15 11.43
CA ALA A 150 22.08 -1.17 10.46
C ALA A 150 21.14 -0.96 9.25
N GLU A 151 20.21 -1.88 8.98
CA GLU A 151 19.24 -1.76 7.88
C GLU A 151 17.99 -0.96 8.28
N LEU A 152 17.65 -0.89 9.57
CA LEU A 152 16.45 -0.22 10.08
C LEU A 152 16.36 1.27 9.66
N PRO A 153 17.45 2.07 9.70
CA PRO A 153 17.40 3.45 9.20
C PRO A 153 16.99 3.54 7.73
N GLY A 154 17.37 2.54 6.92
CA GLY A 154 16.98 2.43 5.51
C GLY A 154 15.48 2.23 5.33
N ILE A 155 14.86 1.32 6.11
CA ILE A 155 13.40 1.12 6.11
C ILE A 155 12.67 2.42 6.48
N VAL A 156 13.17 3.16 7.47
CA VAL A 156 12.62 4.47 7.83
C VAL A 156 12.76 5.48 6.67
N GLN A 157 13.85 5.43 5.89
CA GLN A 157 13.99 6.25 4.69
C GLN A 157 12.98 5.86 3.61
N ASP A 158 12.72 4.58 3.40
CA ASP A 158 11.74 4.12 2.40
C ASP A 158 10.34 4.66 2.73
N TYR A 159 9.91 4.59 3.99
CA TYR A 159 8.63 5.19 4.42
C TYR A 159 8.62 6.71 4.20
N ARG A 160 9.74 7.39 4.50
CA ARG A 160 9.86 8.85 4.29
C ARG A 160 9.76 9.20 2.81
N HIS A 161 10.46 8.48 1.94
CA HIS A 161 10.43 8.71 0.50
C HIS A 161 9.03 8.43 -0.07
N ALA A 162 8.41 7.31 0.28
CA ALA A 162 7.06 6.97 -0.13
C ALA A 162 6.03 8.02 0.33
N ALA A 163 6.16 8.56 1.55
CA ALA A 163 5.29 9.65 2.01
C ALA A 163 5.46 10.94 1.19
N ARG A 164 6.70 11.30 0.82
CA ARG A 164 6.96 12.45 -0.08
C ARG A 164 6.41 12.20 -1.48
N HIS A 165 6.53 10.98 -1.98
CA HIS A 165 5.95 10.58 -3.25
C HIS A 165 4.43 10.60 -3.23
N ALA A 166 3.79 10.22 -2.12
CA ALA A 166 2.33 10.34 -1.96
C ALA A 166 1.88 11.80 -2.14
N ILE A 167 2.59 12.74 -1.51
CA ILE A 167 2.34 14.18 -1.69
C ILE A 167 2.54 14.59 -3.15
N ALA A 168 3.65 14.18 -3.77
CA ALA A 168 3.95 14.49 -5.18
C ALA A 168 2.95 13.87 -6.17
N SER A 169 2.30 12.76 -5.78
CA SER A 169 1.24 12.10 -6.54
C SER A 169 -0.16 12.63 -6.22
N GLY A 170 -0.30 13.64 -5.36
CA GLY A 170 -1.57 14.31 -5.11
C GLY A 170 -2.48 13.60 -4.10
N PHE A 171 -1.97 12.71 -3.25
CA PHE A 171 -2.77 12.19 -2.13
C PHE A 171 -3.02 13.29 -1.10
N ASP A 172 -4.18 13.23 -0.42
CA ASP A 172 -4.54 14.15 0.66
C ASP A 172 -3.80 13.85 1.98
N GLY A 173 -3.18 12.66 2.08
CA GLY A 173 -2.39 12.24 3.23
C GLY A 173 -1.90 10.80 3.11
N VAL A 174 -1.39 10.25 4.20
CA VAL A 174 -0.90 8.87 4.28
C VAL A 174 -1.44 8.15 5.51
N GLU A 175 -1.69 6.86 5.37
CA GLU A 175 -1.93 5.93 6.47
C GLU A 175 -0.73 4.99 6.58
N ILE A 176 -0.14 4.84 7.78
CA ILE A 176 0.94 3.88 7.99
C ILE A 176 0.35 2.52 8.34
N HIS A 177 0.62 1.49 7.53
CA HIS A 177 0.11 0.15 7.80
C HIS A 177 0.90 -0.55 8.93
N GLY A 178 0.51 -0.28 10.17
CA GLY A 178 1.02 -0.93 11.40
C GLY A 178 0.11 -2.01 11.96
N ALA A 179 -0.43 -2.88 11.11
CA ALA A 179 -1.41 -3.89 11.49
C ALA A 179 -1.31 -5.14 10.58
N ASN A 180 -2.20 -6.12 10.79
CA ASN A 180 -2.41 -7.30 9.94
C ASN A 180 -1.18 -8.21 9.75
N GLY A 181 -0.24 -8.16 10.68
CA GLY A 181 0.97 -9.00 10.68
C GLY A 181 2.02 -8.61 9.64
N TYR A 182 2.00 -7.37 9.14
CA TYR A 182 3.03 -6.83 8.23
C TYR A 182 4.19 -6.18 8.99
N LEU A 183 5.20 -5.65 8.29
CA LEU A 183 6.53 -5.39 8.89
C LEU A 183 6.45 -4.63 10.22
N ILE A 184 5.75 -3.50 10.28
CA ILE A 184 5.64 -2.73 11.53
C ILE A 184 4.98 -3.57 12.63
N ASP A 185 3.87 -4.24 12.33
CA ASP A 185 3.16 -5.10 13.28
C ASP A 185 3.98 -6.34 13.70
N GLN A 186 4.92 -6.79 12.87
CA GLN A 186 5.84 -7.87 13.22
C GLN A 186 6.86 -7.43 14.30
N PHE A 187 7.16 -6.13 14.39
CA PHE A 187 8.02 -5.55 15.43
C PHE A 187 7.29 -5.25 16.74
N LEU A 188 5.95 -5.14 16.71
CA LEU A 188 5.10 -4.88 17.88
C LEU A 188 4.86 -6.17 18.70
#